data_AF-A0A348UZ30-F1
#
_entry.id   AF-A0A348UZ30-F1
#
_cell.length_a   1.000
_cell.length_b   1.000
_cell.length_c   1.000
_cell.angle_alpha   90.00
_cell.angle_beta   90.00
_cell.angle_gamma   90.00
#
_symmetry.space_group_name_H-M   'P 1'
#
loop_
_entity.id
_entity.type
_entity.pdbx_description
1 polymer ?
#
loop_
_entity_poly.entity_id
_entity_poly.type
_entity_poly.pdbx_seq_one_letter_code
_entity_poly.pdbx_strand_id
1 'polypeptide(L)'
;MKIVECVPNFSEGRDREKIQSIVREIESTPGVKLLDVDPGQATNRTVVTFVGSPEGVKEAAFKAIRKAAEVIDMSQHKGAHPRIGATDVCPFVPVSGVTMEDCVRLAHELGKRVGEELGIPVYLYEEAATRPERKNLASIRAGEYEGLADKLKDPDWQPDYGPAVFNPRTGATVIGAREFLIAYNINLNTRDRKIAQEIASYLRESGRPKKDRNGNIVYDKKGQPVKVPGKFRAVKAVGWYIDEYGLAQISINFTNYKITPPHLVFDEACRLAEKMGVRVTGSELVGLIPLEALLMAGRYYLEKQGKSPGVPEKELVRIAVRSLGLSDVVPFDPARKIIEYQFPPDDKSLIRLKLDEFADELSMDSPAPGGGSVAALCGSLSAALSAMVANLTVGKKGYEAAWDRMKQVALRAQKLKDELLQAVDLDTRAFNRVMEAFRLPRTTEEQVREREAAIEQANKEATLVPLSVLEKAVELAELAYEAASRGNQNSVSDAGVAGLAARSCGLGAFYNVRINLPGIKDEKFKKKTLARAGQLVKKLENRLKKLEKLMERSLG
;
A
#
# COMPACT_ATOMS: atom_id res chain seq x y z
N MET A 1 -4.75 7.64 -10.82
CA MET A 1 -3.46 7.73 -11.54
C MET A 1 -2.83 6.35 -11.56
N LYS A 2 -2.18 5.92 -12.65
CA LYS A 2 -1.44 4.66 -12.70
C LYS A 2 -0.04 4.87 -12.11
N ILE A 3 0.31 4.14 -11.06
CA ILE A 3 1.56 4.26 -10.33
C ILE A 3 2.21 2.88 -10.22
N VAL A 4 3.46 2.82 -10.64
CA VAL A 4 4.34 1.65 -10.51
C VAL A 4 5.55 2.06 -9.67
N GLU A 5 5.99 1.16 -8.80
CA GLU A 5 7.28 1.26 -8.12
C GLU A 5 8.32 0.44 -8.88
N CYS A 6 9.53 0.97 -8.98
CA CYS A 6 10.71 0.26 -9.48
C CYS A 6 11.81 0.31 -8.43
N VAL A 7 12.43 -0.84 -8.16
CA VAL A 7 13.39 -1.00 -7.05
C VAL A 7 14.73 -1.61 -7.53
N PRO A 8 15.46 -0.98 -8.46
CA PRO A 8 16.71 -1.54 -8.96
C PRO A 8 17.77 -1.67 -7.86
N ASN A 9 18.60 -2.69 -8.02
CA ASN A 9 19.71 -2.99 -7.13
C ASN A 9 21.01 -2.86 -7.92
N PHE A 10 21.82 -1.89 -7.55
CA PHE A 10 23.10 -1.60 -8.19
C PHE A 10 24.24 -2.16 -7.34
N SER A 11 25.20 -2.81 -7.98
CA SER A 11 26.39 -3.40 -7.35
C SER A 11 27.45 -2.32 -7.06
N GLU A 12 27.10 -1.35 -6.24
CA GLU A 12 27.96 -0.29 -5.72
C GLU A 12 27.34 0.20 -4.41
N GLY A 13 28.12 0.35 -3.34
CA GLY A 13 27.63 0.84 -2.05
C GLY A 13 28.65 1.72 -1.31
N ARG A 14 29.74 2.09 -1.96
CA ARG A 14 30.88 2.80 -1.37
C ARG A 14 31.19 4.10 -2.10
N ASP A 15 31.23 4.06 -3.43
CA ASP A 15 31.50 5.21 -4.27
C ASP A 15 30.23 6.06 -4.48
N ARG A 16 30.17 7.19 -3.76
CA ARG A 16 29.03 8.10 -3.81
C ARG A 16 28.85 8.77 -5.16
N GLU A 17 29.92 9.02 -5.90
CA GLU A 17 29.83 9.70 -7.20
C GLU A 17 29.17 8.79 -8.24
N LYS A 18 29.56 7.51 -8.25
CA LYS A 18 28.90 6.50 -9.09
C LYS A 18 27.41 6.37 -8.76
N ILE A 19 27.07 6.24 -7.49
CA ILE A 19 25.67 6.14 -7.03
C ILE A 19 24.88 7.38 -7.48
N GLN A 20 25.39 8.58 -7.23
CA GLN A 20 24.73 9.83 -7.62
C GLN A 20 24.58 9.95 -9.15
N SER A 21 25.56 9.49 -9.92
CA SER A 21 25.46 9.50 -11.39
C SER A 21 24.30 8.67 -11.90
N ILE A 22 24.05 7.49 -11.30
CA ILE A 22 22.93 6.60 -11.64
C ILE A 22 21.61 7.23 -11.19
N VAL A 23 21.57 7.79 -9.98
CA VAL A 23 20.36 8.42 -9.41
C VAL A 23 19.91 9.63 -10.23
N ARG A 24 20.83 10.44 -10.74
CA ARG A 24 20.51 11.60 -11.60
C ARG A 24 19.75 11.23 -12.88
N GLU A 25 20.00 10.06 -13.45
CA GLU A 25 19.24 9.56 -14.63
C GLU A 25 17.78 9.27 -14.27
N ILE A 26 17.52 8.82 -13.04
CA ILE A 26 16.18 8.55 -12.52
C ILE A 26 15.46 9.87 -12.25
N GLU A 27 16.10 10.79 -11.51
CA GLU A 27 15.51 12.09 -11.14
C GLU A 27 15.21 12.98 -12.35
N SER A 28 16.05 12.91 -13.39
CA SER A 28 15.87 13.69 -14.62
C SER A 28 14.78 13.13 -15.55
N THR A 29 14.19 11.97 -15.24
CA THR A 29 13.17 11.35 -16.09
C THR A 29 11.77 11.89 -15.77
N PRO A 30 11.04 12.47 -16.75
CA PRO A 30 9.71 13.01 -16.52
C PRO A 30 8.72 11.96 -16.00
N GLY A 31 7.85 12.39 -15.08
CA GLY A 31 6.81 11.53 -14.52
C GLY A 31 7.32 10.45 -13.56
N VAL A 32 8.55 10.61 -13.06
CA VAL A 32 9.17 9.76 -12.03
C VAL A 32 9.54 10.61 -10.81
N LYS A 33 9.38 10.02 -9.62
CA LYS A 33 9.79 10.58 -8.34
C LYS A 33 10.70 9.57 -7.66
N LEU A 34 11.94 9.98 -7.37
CA LEU A 34 12.84 9.25 -6.50
C LEU A 34 12.29 9.28 -5.07
N LEU A 35 12.23 8.11 -4.41
CA LEU A 35 11.72 8.00 -3.05
C LEU A 35 12.82 7.71 -2.03
N ASP A 36 13.73 6.79 -2.36
CA ASP A 36 14.78 6.37 -1.44
C ASP A 36 16.05 5.91 -2.18
N VAL A 37 17.20 6.12 -1.54
CA VAL A 37 18.51 5.64 -1.98
C VAL A 37 19.23 5.09 -0.76
N ASP A 38 19.38 3.78 -0.70
CA ASP A 38 19.91 3.07 0.45
C ASP A 38 21.21 2.33 0.10
N PRO A 39 22.38 2.98 0.28
CA PRO A 39 23.68 2.38 0.04
C PRO A 39 24.18 1.59 1.26
N GLY A 40 24.42 0.29 1.07
CA GLY A 40 25.07 -0.55 2.07
C GLY A 40 26.58 -0.70 1.81
N GLN A 41 27.40 -0.15 2.72
CA GLN A 41 28.86 -0.17 2.56
C GLN A 41 29.46 -1.59 2.64
N ALA A 42 28.97 -2.40 3.59
CA ALA A 42 29.40 -3.79 3.80
C ALA A 42 28.86 -4.72 2.71
N THR A 43 27.60 -4.55 2.31
CA THR A 43 26.98 -5.30 1.21
C THR A 43 27.53 -4.89 -0.16
N ASN A 44 28.14 -3.71 -0.27
CA ASN A 44 28.60 -3.07 -1.51
C ASN A 44 27.51 -3.05 -2.59
N ARG A 45 26.31 -2.64 -2.17
CA ARG A 45 25.10 -2.59 -2.98
C ARG A 45 24.26 -1.38 -2.58
N THR A 46 23.64 -0.73 -3.56
CA THR A 46 22.65 0.31 -3.35
C THR A 46 21.30 -0.16 -3.85
N VAL A 47 20.29 -0.02 -3.00
CA VAL A 47 18.89 -0.17 -3.40
C VAL A 47 18.35 1.23 -3.68
N VAL A 48 17.82 1.42 -4.89
CA VAL A 48 17.18 2.68 -5.26
C VAL A 48 15.69 2.40 -5.45
N THR A 49 14.84 3.25 -4.87
CA THR A 49 13.39 3.13 -4.96
C THR A 49 12.83 4.38 -5.61
N PHE A 50 12.09 4.21 -6.69
CA PHE A 50 11.38 5.30 -7.35
C PHE A 50 10.03 4.84 -7.88
N VAL A 51 9.17 5.82 -8.12
CA VAL A 51 7.78 5.59 -8.53
C VAL A 51 7.39 6.53 -9.65
N GLY A 52 6.40 6.15 -10.43
CA GLY A 52 5.92 7.00 -11.52
C GLY A 52 4.88 6.34 -12.39
N SER A 53 4.60 6.98 -13.52
CA SER A 53 3.80 6.36 -14.58
C SER A 53 4.50 5.12 -15.14
N PRO A 54 3.77 4.10 -15.64
CA PRO A 54 4.36 2.90 -16.26
C PRO A 54 5.50 3.19 -17.24
N GLU A 55 5.29 4.15 -18.16
CA GLU A 55 6.29 4.52 -19.16
C GLU A 55 7.47 5.28 -18.54
N GLY A 56 7.20 6.23 -17.64
CA GLY A 56 8.24 7.00 -16.96
C GLY A 56 9.17 6.09 -16.16
N VAL A 57 8.64 5.15 -15.39
CA VAL A 57 9.49 4.24 -14.60
C VAL A 57 10.31 3.29 -15.46
N LYS A 58 9.75 2.83 -16.59
CA LYS A 58 10.48 1.98 -17.55
C LYS A 58 11.66 2.73 -18.17
N GLU A 59 11.44 3.99 -18.56
CA GLU A 59 12.49 4.84 -19.12
C GLU A 59 13.57 5.15 -18.09
N ALA A 60 13.20 5.51 -16.87
CA ALA A 60 14.16 5.77 -15.78
C ALA A 60 14.98 4.52 -15.45
N ALA A 61 14.35 3.34 -15.38
CA ALA A 61 15.04 2.07 -15.15
C ALA A 61 16.06 1.77 -16.26
N PHE A 62 15.69 1.94 -17.53
CA PHE A 62 16.59 1.74 -18.66
C PHE A 62 17.82 2.66 -18.59
N LYS A 63 17.60 3.98 -18.39
CA LYS A 63 18.72 4.95 -18.29
C LYS A 63 19.63 4.64 -17.10
N ALA A 64 19.06 4.26 -15.96
CA ALA A 64 19.82 3.89 -14.77
C ALA A 64 20.67 2.63 -14.99
N ILE A 65 20.12 1.59 -15.63
CA ILE A 65 20.85 0.37 -16.02
C ILE A 65 21.99 0.71 -16.98
N ARG A 66 21.75 1.53 -17.99
CA ARG A 66 22.77 2.00 -18.93
C ARG A 66 23.90 2.72 -18.20
N LYS A 67 23.57 3.68 -17.32
CA LYS A 67 24.57 4.41 -16.54
C LYS A 67 25.34 3.50 -15.60
N ALA A 68 24.69 2.53 -14.96
CA ALA A 68 25.34 1.54 -14.12
C ALA A 68 26.36 0.70 -14.91
N ALA A 69 26.01 0.27 -16.12
CA ALA A 69 26.93 -0.44 -17.02
C ALA A 69 28.16 0.40 -17.44
N GLU A 70 28.01 1.72 -17.50
CA GLU A 70 29.12 2.64 -17.77
C GLU A 70 30.04 2.82 -16.55
N VAL A 71 29.49 2.97 -15.34
CA VAL A 71 30.28 3.42 -14.17
C VAL A 71 30.71 2.29 -13.22
N ILE A 72 30.08 1.12 -13.30
CA ILE A 72 30.39 -0.05 -12.46
C ILE A 72 31.15 -1.08 -13.30
N ASP A 73 32.29 -1.55 -12.78
CA ASP A 73 33.05 -2.66 -13.34
C ASP A 73 32.97 -3.87 -12.41
N MET A 74 32.18 -4.87 -12.82
CA MET A 74 31.95 -6.08 -12.05
C MET A 74 33.20 -6.94 -11.86
N SER A 75 34.21 -6.82 -12.73
CA SER A 75 35.48 -7.55 -12.59
C SER A 75 36.25 -7.15 -11.32
N GLN A 76 36.01 -5.94 -10.81
CA GLN A 76 36.60 -5.40 -9.58
C GLN A 76 35.64 -5.43 -8.39
N HIS A 77 34.37 -5.78 -8.61
CA HIS A 77 33.35 -5.72 -7.57
C HIS A 77 33.40 -6.92 -6.63
N LYS A 78 33.46 -6.63 -5.32
CA LYS A 78 33.24 -7.60 -4.23
C LYS A 78 32.36 -6.97 -3.15
N GLY A 79 31.43 -7.76 -2.62
CA GLY A 79 30.51 -7.35 -1.55
C GLY A 79 30.00 -8.55 -0.78
N ALA A 80 29.51 -8.34 0.45
CA ALA A 80 28.94 -9.42 1.26
C ALA A 80 27.59 -9.93 0.72
N HIS A 81 26.95 -9.20 -0.20
CA HIS A 81 25.66 -9.56 -0.76
C HIS A 81 25.82 -10.27 -2.12
N PRO A 82 25.14 -11.41 -2.36
CA PRO A 82 25.18 -12.10 -3.65
C PRO A 82 24.72 -11.22 -4.81
N ARG A 83 25.47 -11.23 -5.92
CA ARG A 83 25.21 -10.38 -7.09
C ARG A 83 25.63 -11.06 -8.40
N ILE A 84 24.99 -10.72 -9.52
CA ILE A 84 25.37 -11.25 -10.85
C ILE A 84 25.72 -10.18 -11.90
N GLY A 85 25.52 -8.89 -11.60
CA GLY A 85 25.81 -7.81 -12.53
C GLY A 85 25.80 -6.42 -11.92
N ALA A 86 26.21 -5.43 -12.72
CA ALA A 86 26.26 -4.01 -12.34
C ALA A 86 24.88 -3.50 -11.89
N THR A 87 23.85 -3.87 -12.63
CA THR A 87 22.47 -3.92 -12.15
C THR A 87 22.10 -5.38 -11.93
N ASP A 88 21.95 -5.76 -10.67
CA ASP A 88 21.77 -7.15 -10.26
C ASP A 88 20.31 -7.60 -10.40
N VAL A 89 19.36 -6.79 -9.92
CA VAL A 89 17.93 -6.99 -10.19
C VAL A 89 17.19 -5.67 -10.33
N CYS A 90 16.18 -5.61 -11.19
CA CYS A 90 15.33 -4.44 -11.43
C CYS A 90 13.85 -4.86 -11.52
N PRO A 91 13.14 -4.95 -10.39
CA PRO A 91 11.73 -5.33 -10.34
C PRO A 91 10.79 -4.14 -10.51
N PHE A 92 9.63 -4.41 -11.11
CA PHE A 92 8.44 -3.56 -11.10
C PHE A 92 7.40 -4.09 -10.10
N VAL A 93 6.75 -3.18 -9.38
CA VAL A 93 5.76 -3.49 -8.35
C VAL A 93 4.51 -2.65 -8.57
N PRO A 94 3.30 -3.25 -8.62
CA PRO A 94 2.07 -2.49 -8.76
C PRO A 94 1.76 -1.71 -7.47
N VAL A 95 1.51 -0.40 -7.58
CA VAL A 95 1.18 0.46 -6.43
C VAL A 95 -0.28 0.91 -6.48
N SER A 96 -0.69 1.62 -7.54
CA SER A 96 -2.05 2.17 -7.64
C SER A 96 -2.53 2.21 -9.08
N GLY A 97 -3.74 1.72 -9.33
CA GLY A 97 -4.36 1.70 -10.66
C GLY A 97 -3.60 0.86 -11.71
N VAL A 98 -2.70 -0.02 -11.27
CA VAL A 98 -1.87 -0.88 -12.12
C VAL A 98 -1.98 -2.32 -11.65
N THR A 99 -2.04 -3.27 -12.59
CA THR A 99 -2.12 -4.70 -12.29
C THR A 99 -0.73 -5.36 -12.30
N MET A 100 -0.64 -6.59 -11.79
CA MET A 100 0.59 -7.38 -11.94
C MET A 100 0.93 -7.62 -13.42
N GLU A 101 -0.07 -7.86 -14.26
CA GLU A 101 0.09 -8.06 -15.71
C GLU A 101 0.70 -6.83 -16.40
N ASP A 102 0.27 -5.62 -16.02
CA ASP A 102 0.88 -4.38 -16.49
C ASP A 102 2.38 -4.34 -16.13
N CYS A 103 2.75 -4.71 -14.89
CA CYS A 103 4.16 -4.77 -14.47
C CYS A 103 4.96 -5.86 -15.17
N VAL A 104 4.36 -7.03 -15.43
CA VAL A 104 5.00 -8.12 -16.22
C VAL A 104 5.30 -7.62 -17.62
N ARG A 105 4.36 -6.93 -18.26
CA ARG A 105 4.59 -6.32 -19.57
C ARG A 105 5.77 -5.33 -19.55
N LEU A 106 5.83 -4.44 -18.56
CA LEU A 106 6.97 -3.52 -18.40
C LEU A 106 8.30 -4.25 -18.23
N ALA A 107 8.32 -5.35 -17.47
CA ALA A 107 9.50 -6.17 -17.26
C ALA A 107 10.01 -6.79 -18.57
N HIS A 108 9.11 -7.32 -19.40
CA HIS A 108 9.47 -7.84 -20.72
C HIS A 108 9.97 -6.76 -21.67
N GLU A 109 9.28 -5.62 -21.73
CA GLU A 109 9.68 -4.50 -22.60
C GLU A 109 11.05 -3.94 -22.20
N LEU A 110 11.30 -3.72 -20.91
CA LEU A 110 12.60 -3.29 -20.40
C LEU A 110 13.68 -4.34 -20.69
N GLY A 111 13.39 -5.62 -20.39
CA GLY A 111 14.34 -6.70 -20.58
C GLY A 111 14.79 -6.86 -22.02
N LYS A 112 13.84 -6.80 -22.96
CA LYS A 112 14.13 -6.81 -24.40
C LYS A 112 15.05 -5.64 -24.78
N ARG A 113 14.70 -4.42 -24.37
CA ARG A 113 15.45 -3.21 -24.70
C ARG A 113 16.86 -3.22 -24.12
N VAL A 114 17.03 -3.65 -22.87
CA VAL A 114 18.35 -3.82 -22.23
C VAL A 114 19.19 -4.85 -22.97
N GLY A 115 18.59 -5.99 -23.34
CA GLY A 115 19.28 -7.04 -24.08
C GLY A 115 19.72 -6.60 -25.48
N GLU A 116 18.86 -5.91 -26.21
CA GLU A 116 19.10 -5.47 -27.60
C GLU A 116 20.01 -4.23 -27.69
N GLU A 117 19.76 -3.19 -26.89
CA GLU A 117 20.49 -1.93 -27.00
C GLU A 117 21.80 -1.90 -26.20
N LEU A 118 21.89 -2.64 -25.08
CA LEU A 118 23.07 -2.62 -24.21
C LEU A 118 23.91 -3.90 -24.33
N GLY A 119 23.41 -4.94 -25.00
CA GLY A 119 24.11 -6.22 -25.15
C GLY A 119 24.32 -6.97 -23.83
N ILE A 120 23.46 -6.74 -22.84
CA ILE A 120 23.54 -7.35 -21.52
C ILE A 120 22.64 -8.60 -21.50
N PRO A 121 23.11 -9.78 -21.03
CA PRO A 121 22.25 -10.93 -20.82
C PRO A 121 21.19 -10.63 -19.75
N VAL A 122 19.92 -10.83 -20.08
CA VAL A 122 18.79 -10.56 -19.18
C VAL A 122 18.03 -11.84 -18.84
N TYR A 123 17.73 -12.03 -17.56
CA TYR A 123 16.83 -13.07 -17.07
C TYR A 123 15.56 -12.45 -16.49
N LEU A 124 14.41 -13.05 -16.80
CA LEU A 124 13.14 -12.65 -16.19
C LEU A 124 12.80 -13.51 -14.96
N TYR A 125 12.29 -12.88 -13.90
CA TYR A 125 12.02 -13.55 -12.62
C TYR A 125 10.65 -13.22 -12.01
N GLU A 126 10.29 -13.96 -10.96
CA GLU A 126 8.99 -13.92 -10.27
C GLU A 126 7.81 -14.04 -11.25
N GLU A 127 6.88 -13.08 -11.27
CA GLU A 127 5.68 -13.16 -12.11
C GLU A 127 6.00 -12.92 -13.60
N ALA A 128 7.19 -12.41 -13.93
CA ALA A 128 7.65 -12.26 -15.31
C ALA A 128 8.49 -13.46 -15.78
N ALA A 129 8.75 -14.45 -14.93
CA ALA A 129 9.58 -15.59 -15.28
C ALA A 129 8.98 -16.42 -16.42
N THR A 130 9.75 -16.65 -17.47
CA THR A 130 9.38 -17.52 -18.60
C THR A 130 9.46 -19.00 -18.29
N ARG A 131 10.22 -19.36 -17.24
CA ARG A 131 10.47 -20.73 -16.79
C ARG A 131 10.25 -20.84 -15.27
N PRO A 132 9.62 -21.92 -14.76
CA PRO A 132 9.34 -22.08 -13.32
C PRO A 132 10.57 -21.93 -12.41
N GLU A 133 11.72 -22.45 -12.82
CA GLU A 133 12.99 -22.41 -12.10
C GLU A 133 13.56 -20.99 -11.95
N ARG A 134 13.15 -20.05 -12.81
CA ARG A 134 13.57 -18.63 -12.77
C ARG A 134 12.71 -17.79 -11.84
N LYS A 135 11.57 -18.30 -11.34
CA LYS A 135 10.73 -17.54 -10.39
C LYS A 135 11.53 -17.07 -9.18
N ASN A 136 12.37 -17.94 -8.62
CA ASN A 136 13.19 -17.58 -7.47
C ASN A 136 14.51 -16.93 -7.91
N LEU A 137 14.70 -15.66 -7.53
CA LEU A 137 15.94 -14.91 -7.77
C LEU A 137 17.21 -15.64 -7.32
N ALA A 138 17.15 -16.38 -6.21
CA ALA A 138 18.31 -17.13 -5.70
C ALA A 138 18.72 -18.26 -6.66
N SER A 139 17.79 -18.85 -7.40
CA SER A 139 18.09 -19.85 -8.44
C SER A 139 18.88 -19.19 -9.58
N ILE A 140 18.42 -18.03 -10.06
CA ILE A 140 19.12 -17.27 -11.12
C ILE A 140 20.50 -16.82 -10.62
N ARG A 141 20.63 -16.44 -9.35
CA ARG A 141 21.90 -16.00 -8.75
C ARG A 141 22.82 -17.12 -8.29
N ALA A 142 22.46 -18.40 -8.46
CA ALA A 142 23.31 -19.50 -8.03
C ALA A 142 24.68 -19.43 -8.74
N GLY A 143 25.77 -19.40 -7.98
CA GLY A 143 27.13 -19.20 -8.51
C GLY A 143 27.54 -17.73 -8.72
N GLU A 144 26.64 -16.77 -8.46
CA GLU A 144 26.91 -15.33 -8.52
C GLU A 144 27.50 -14.87 -9.87
N TYR A 145 28.27 -13.78 -9.88
CA TYR A 145 28.99 -13.27 -11.05
C TYR A 145 30.06 -14.25 -11.53
N GLU A 146 30.78 -14.91 -10.63
CA GLU A 146 31.88 -15.81 -10.94
C GLU A 146 31.41 -17.04 -11.73
N GLY A 147 30.21 -17.57 -11.46
CA GLY A 147 29.62 -18.70 -12.18
C GLY A 147 28.88 -18.33 -13.46
N LEU A 148 28.75 -17.04 -13.80
CA LEU A 148 27.93 -16.59 -14.92
C LEU A 148 28.47 -17.04 -16.28
N ALA A 149 29.80 -17.07 -16.45
CA ALA A 149 30.44 -17.47 -17.70
C ALA A 149 30.13 -18.93 -18.08
N ASP A 150 30.04 -19.83 -17.10
CA ASP A 150 29.67 -21.22 -17.35
C ASP A 150 28.16 -21.38 -17.47
N LYS A 151 27.38 -20.63 -16.68
CA LYS A 151 25.91 -20.61 -16.77
C LYS A 151 25.43 -20.21 -18.17
N LEU A 152 26.03 -19.21 -18.81
CA LEU A 152 25.63 -18.77 -20.15
C LEU A 152 25.90 -19.81 -21.26
N LYS A 153 26.79 -20.78 -21.00
CA LYS A 153 27.05 -21.90 -21.93
C LYS A 153 26.01 -23.02 -21.79
N ASP A 154 25.31 -23.07 -20.66
CA ASP A 154 24.30 -24.08 -20.39
C ASP A 154 23.01 -23.76 -21.19
N PRO A 155 22.55 -24.67 -22.06
CA PRO A 155 21.30 -24.51 -22.81
C PRO A 155 20.07 -24.25 -21.91
N ASP A 156 20.07 -24.76 -20.67
CA ASP A 156 18.97 -24.53 -19.73
C ASP A 156 18.97 -23.12 -19.11
N TRP A 157 20.10 -22.43 -19.19
CA TRP A 157 20.28 -21.10 -18.63
C TRP A 157 20.54 -20.03 -19.70
N GLN A 158 20.06 -20.23 -20.93
CA GLN A 158 20.04 -19.19 -21.95
C GLN A 158 19.23 -17.96 -21.48
N PRO A 159 19.75 -16.72 -21.62
CA PRO A 159 19.03 -15.54 -21.17
C PRO A 159 17.70 -15.38 -21.92
N ASP A 160 16.73 -14.73 -21.29
CA ASP A 160 15.43 -14.43 -21.91
C ASP A 160 15.56 -13.37 -23.01
N TYR A 161 16.46 -12.41 -22.81
CA TYR A 161 16.82 -11.38 -23.79
C TYR A 161 18.32 -11.09 -23.77
N GLY A 162 18.83 -10.53 -24.87
CA GLY A 162 20.24 -10.20 -25.02
C GLY A 162 21.10 -11.41 -25.38
N PRO A 163 22.40 -11.19 -25.63
CA PRO A 163 23.30 -12.24 -26.08
C PRO A 163 23.65 -13.20 -24.93
N ALA A 164 23.83 -14.48 -25.24
CA ALA A 164 24.37 -15.48 -24.33
C ALA A 164 25.91 -15.39 -24.21
N VAL A 165 26.41 -14.17 -24.05
CA VAL A 165 27.84 -13.87 -24.06
C VAL A 165 28.20 -13.21 -22.75
N PHE A 166 29.22 -13.75 -22.07
CA PHE A 166 29.68 -13.19 -20.81
C PHE A 166 30.34 -11.82 -21.04
N ASN A 167 29.81 -10.80 -20.36
CA ASN A 167 30.39 -9.46 -20.32
C ASN A 167 31.05 -9.24 -18.94
N PRO A 168 32.40 -9.22 -18.84
CA PRO A 168 33.09 -9.06 -17.56
C PRO A 168 32.83 -7.72 -16.86
N ARG A 169 32.47 -6.67 -17.61
CA ARG A 169 32.22 -5.35 -17.02
C ARG A 169 30.84 -5.29 -16.37
N THR A 170 29.82 -5.83 -17.03
CA THR A 170 28.42 -5.65 -16.62
C THR A 170 27.81 -6.87 -15.93
N GLY A 171 28.31 -8.07 -16.20
CA GLY A 171 27.63 -9.31 -15.81
C GLY A 171 26.28 -9.48 -16.52
N ALA A 172 25.28 -9.99 -15.80
CA ALA A 172 23.90 -10.14 -16.27
C ALA A 172 22.92 -9.34 -15.39
N THR A 173 21.75 -9.03 -15.92
CA THR A 173 20.70 -8.30 -15.19
C THR A 173 19.43 -9.12 -15.06
N VAL A 174 18.86 -9.16 -13.87
CA VAL A 174 17.55 -9.80 -13.65
C VAL A 174 16.46 -8.74 -13.66
N ILE A 175 15.40 -8.90 -14.45
CA ILE A 175 14.26 -7.97 -14.50
C ILE A 175 12.99 -8.75 -14.19
N GLY A 176 12.02 -8.15 -13.50
CA GLY A 176 10.77 -8.87 -13.28
C GLY A 176 9.67 -8.02 -12.71
N ALA A 177 8.58 -8.70 -12.37
CA ALA A 177 7.44 -8.12 -11.70
C ALA A 177 7.11 -8.97 -10.47
N ARG A 178 6.83 -8.33 -9.35
CA ARG A 178 6.52 -9.02 -8.10
C ARG A 178 5.60 -8.20 -7.21
N GLU A 179 5.00 -8.88 -6.24
CA GLU A 179 4.34 -8.18 -5.13
C GLU A 179 5.34 -7.32 -4.35
N PHE A 180 4.78 -6.36 -3.60
CA PHE A 180 5.56 -5.48 -2.73
C PHE A 180 6.35 -6.31 -1.72
N LEU A 181 7.65 -6.05 -1.66
CA LEU A 181 8.58 -6.74 -0.76
C LEU A 181 8.91 -5.79 0.37
N ILE A 182 8.60 -6.20 1.60
CA ILE A 182 8.96 -5.44 2.80
C ILE A 182 10.27 -6.00 3.34
N ALA A 183 11.32 -5.19 3.34
CA ALA A 183 12.60 -5.51 3.97
C ALA A 183 12.58 -5.02 5.42
N TYR A 184 12.72 -5.94 6.37
CA TYR A 184 12.38 -5.72 7.77
C TYR A 184 13.36 -6.48 8.67
N ASN A 185 14.00 -5.79 9.60
CA ASN A 185 14.94 -6.39 10.53
C ASN A 185 14.35 -6.42 11.94
N ILE A 186 14.48 -7.54 12.65
CA ILE A 186 14.13 -7.63 14.07
C ILE A 186 15.41 -7.63 14.90
N ASN A 187 15.51 -6.71 15.85
CA ASN A 187 16.71 -6.48 16.64
C ASN A 187 16.70 -7.37 17.89
N LEU A 188 17.83 -7.98 18.20
CA LEU A 188 18.01 -8.81 19.40
C LEU A 188 19.03 -8.15 20.33
N ASN A 189 18.83 -8.28 21.65
CA ASN A 189 19.76 -7.77 22.66
C ASN A 189 21.07 -8.59 22.81
N THR A 190 21.53 -9.25 21.74
CA THR A 190 22.71 -10.11 21.74
C THR A 190 23.61 -9.79 20.55
N ARG A 191 24.90 -10.12 20.65
CA ARG A 191 25.85 -10.08 19.54
C ARG A 191 25.97 -11.42 18.81
N ASP A 192 25.38 -12.49 19.35
CA ASP A 192 25.52 -13.81 18.78
C ASP A 192 24.60 -14.00 17.57
N ARG A 193 25.20 -13.89 16.38
CA ARG A 193 24.55 -14.18 15.10
C ARG A 193 23.88 -15.56 15.06
N LYS A 194 24.42 -16.57 15.76
CA LYS A 194 23.87 -17.93 15.72
C LYS A 194 22.46 -17.99 16.27
N ILE A 195 22.17 -17.21 17.32
CA ILE A 195 20.82 -17.10 17.90
C ILE A 195 19.87 -16.49 16.86
N ALA A 196 20.24 -15.37 16.25
CA ALA A 196 19.43 -14.75 15.19
C ALA A 196 19.19 -15.71 14.01
N GLN A 197 20.22 -16.46 13.60
CA GLN A 197 20.15 -17.39 12.49
C GLN A 197 19.26 -18.60 12.80
N GLU A 198 19.28 -19.06 14.05
CA GLU A 198 18.38 -20.12 14.52
C GLU A 198 16.93 -19.64 14.42
N ILE A 199 16.59 -18.49 15.01
CA ILE A 199 15.23 -17.92 14.94
C ILE A 199 14.81 -17.71 13.48
N ALA A 200 15.67 -17.11 12.63
CA ALA A 200 15.41 -16.92 11.21
C ALA A 200 15.02 -18.23 10.50
N SER A 201 15.66 -19.35 10.86
CA SER A 201 15.42 -20.66 10.27
C SER A 201 14.09 -21.30 10.70
N TYR A 202 13.54 -20.90 11.85
CA TYR A 202 12.18 -21.27 12.27
C TYR A 202 11.11 -20.42 11.56
N LEU A 203 11.40 -19.15 11.29
CA LEU A 203 10.45 -18.22 10.69
C LEU A 203 10.29 -18.42 9.18
N ARG A 204 11.41 -18.50 8.44
CA ARG A 204 11.42 -18.48 6.96
C ARG A 204 10.82 -19.74 6.33
N GLU A 205 10.18 -19.58 5.17
CA GLU A 205 9.49 -20.66 4.46
C GLU A 205 10.41 -21.85 4.16
N SER A 206 11.65 -21.58 3.72
CA SER A 206 12.63 -22.63 3.41
C SER A 206 13.06 -23.46 4.62
N GLY A 207 12.77 -22.98 5.83
CA GLY A 207 13.04 -23.66 7.08
C GLY A 207 14.51 -23.97 7.34
N ARG A 208 14.76 -25.16 7.90
CA ARG A 208 16.07 -25.63 8.36
C ARG A 208 16.32 -27.11 8.00
N PRO A 209 17.57 -27.54 7.89
CA PRO A 209 17.90 -28.97 7.79
C PRO A 209 17.35 -29.75 8.99
N LYS A 210 16.78 -30.92 8.73
CA LYS A 210 16.35 -31.88 9.74
C LYS A 210 17.58 -32.41 10.44
N LYS A 211 17.56 -32.37 11.77
CA LYS A 211 18.59 -32.97 12.61
C LYS A 211 18.09 -34.27 13.23
N ASP A 212 18.96 -35.25 13.37
CA ASP A 212 18.70 -36.46 14.15
C ASP A 212 18.81 -36.20 15.66
N ARG A 213 18.66 -37.25 16.48
CA ARG A 213 18.75 -37.16 17.96
C ARG A 213 20.13 -36.72 18.46
N ASN A 214 21.17 -36.89 17.63
CA ASN A 214 22.55 -36.55 17.95
C ASN A 214 22.95 -35.15 17.40
N GLY A 215 22.02 -34.46 16.72
CA GLY A 215 22.24 -33.13 16.15
C GLY A 215 22.83 -33.13 14.74
N ASN A 216 23.02 -34.30 14.11
CA ASN A 216 23.56 -34.42 12.75
C ASN A 216 22.49 -34.17 11.70
N ILE A 217 22.89 -33.61 10.55
CA ILE A 217 21.98 -33.36 9.43
C ILE A 217 21.55 -34.70 8.82
N VAL A 218 20.24 -34.86 8.65
CA VAL A 218 19.65 -36.01 7.95
C VAL A 218 19.68 -35.72 6.45
N TYR A 219 20.29 -36.61 5.68
CA TYR A 219 20.35 -36.55 4.22
C TYR A 219 19.34 -37.54 3.60
N ASP A 220 18.80 -37.18 2.44
CA ASP A 220 17.95 -38.05 1.65
C ASP A 220 18.78 -39.05 0.80
N LYS A 221 18.08 -39.90 0.03
CA LYS A 221 18.71 -40.91 -0.84
C LYS A 221 19.56 -40.30 -1.96
N LYS A 222 19.45 -39.00 -2.23
CA LYS A 222 20.22 -38.25 -3.25
C LYS A 222 21.36 -37.44 -2.62
N GLY A 223 21.62 -37.60 -1.32
CA GLY A 223 22.65 -36.86 -0.61
C GLY A 223 22.26 -35.39 -0.32
N GLN A 224 20.99 -35.01 -0.45
CA GLN A 224 20.53 -33.67 -0.13
C GLN A 224 20.00 -33.58 1.31
N PRO A 225 20.25 -32.50 2.06
CA PRO A 225 19.70 -32.32 3.40
C PRO A 225 18.16 -32.36 3.38
N VAL A 226 17.57 -33.26 4.15
CA VAL A 226 16.13 -33.27 4.39
C VAL A 226 15.77 -31.97 5.11
N LYS A 227 14.83 -31.18 4.58
CA LYS A 227 14.42 -29.91 5.18
C LYS A 227 13.15 -30.06 6.01
N VAL A 228 13.12 -29.39 7.15
CA VAL A 228 11.90 -29.10 7.91
C VAL A 228 11.49 -27.68 7.54
N PRO A 229 10.30 -27.47 6.94
CA PRO A 229 9.84 -26.13 6.57
C PRO A 229 9.70 -25.24 7.80
N GLY A 230 9.85 -23.93 7.61
CA GLY A 230 9.59 -22.96 8.67
C GLY A 230 8.10 -22.69 8.84
N LYS A 231 7.77 -21.82 9.79
CA LYS A 231 6.39 -21.52 10.17
C LYS A 231 5.65 -20.69 9.14
N PHE A 232 6.32 -19.73 8.51
CA PHE A 232 5.66 -18.74 7.67
C PHE A 232 5.97 -18.94 6.19
N ARG A 233 4.95 -18.76 5.35
CA ARG A 233 5.07 -18.72 3.88
C ARG A 233 5.33 -17.31 3.43
N ALA A 234 5.93 -17.13 2.24
CA ALA A 234 6.28 -15.82 1.69
C ALA A 234 7.21 -15.00 2.61
N VAL A 235 8.03 -15.70 3.40
CA VAL A 235 9.02 -15.10 4.31
C VAL A 235 10.37 -15.71 4.02
N LYS A 236 11.34 -14.86 3.68
CA LYS A 236 12.77 -15.22 3.61
C LYS A 236 13.46 -14.55 4.79
N ALA A 237 14.34 -15.27 5.49
CA ALA A 237 15.05 -14.68 6.62
C ALA A 237 16.47 -15.24 6.80
N VAL A 238 17.34 -14.42 7.35
CA VAL A 238 18.73 -14.75 7.71
C VAL A 238 19.10 -14.04 9.02
N GLY A 239 19.96 -14.68 9.82
CA GLY A 239 20.51 -14.05 11.01
C GLY A 239 21.87 -13.43 10.70
N TRP A 240 22.06 -12.17 11.06
CA TRP A 240 23.33 -11.47 10.89
C TRP A 240 23.69 -10.61 12.10
N TYR A 241 24.91 -10.07 12.09
CA TYR A 241 25.40 -9.12 13.07
C TYR A 241 25.67 -7.80 12.36
N ILE A 242 25.24 -6.69 12.95
CA ILE A 242 25.44 -5.34 12.42
C ILE A 242 26.45 -4.63 13.32
N ASP A 243 27.65 -4.40 12.78
CA ASP A 243 28.73 -3.73 13.51
C ASP A 243 28.34 -2.31 13.98
N GLU A 244 27.62 -1.57 13.14
CA GLU A 244 27.19 -0.18 13.39
C GLU A 244 26.31 -0.06 14.66
N TYR A 245 25.44 -1.04 14.89
CA TYR A 245 24.51 -1.06 16.03
C TYR A 245 25.00 -1.95 17.18
N GLY A 246 26.09 -2.69 16.97
CA GLY A 246 26.68 -3.57 17.98
C GLY A 246 25.77 -4.73 18.42
N LEU A 247 24.84 -5.16 17.57
CA LEU A 247 23.80 -6.16 17.88
C LEU A 247 23.52 -7.12 16.70
N ALA A 248 22.91 -8.26 17.01
CA ALA A 248 22.43 -9.22 16.03
C ALA A 248 20.98 -8.91 15.61
N GLN A 249 20.68 -9.12 14.33
CA GLN A 249 19.32 -8.98 13.79
C GLN A 249 18.88 -10.22 13.04
N ILE A 250 17.56 -10.41 13.01
CA ILE A 250 16.88 -11.31 12.09
C ILE A 250 16.47 -10.45 10.88
N SER A 251 17.21 -10.52 9.79
CA SER A 251 16.86 -9.81 8.55
C SER A 251 15.83 -10.62 7.78
N ILE A 252 14.70 -9.99 7.45
CA ILE A 252 13.51 -10.62 6.89
C ILE A 252 13.09 -9.88 5.62
N ASN A 253 12.79 -10.64 4.58
CA ASN A 253 12.06 -10.18 3.41
C ASN A 253 10.69 -10.84 3.39
N PHE A 254 9.65 -10.01 3.54
CA PHE A 254 8.26 -10.43 3.29
C PHE A 254 8.01 -10.31 1.79
N THR A 255 8.02 -11.44 1.09
CA THR A 255 7.79 -11.44 -0.37
C THR A 255 6.32 -11.25 -0.72
N ASN A 256 5.42 -11.49 0.24
CA ASN A 256 4.02 -11.13 0.15
C ASN A 256 3.43 -10.92 1.55
N TYR A 257 3.32 -9.65 1.96
CA TYR A 257 2.83 -9.27 3.29
C TYR A 257 1.34 -9.57 3.51
N LYS A 258 0.57 -9.82 2.44
CA LYS A 258 -0.84 -10.23 2.52
C LYS A 258 -0.98 -11.71 2.88
N ILE A 259 0.03 -12.53 2.57
CA ILE A 259 0.09 -13.95 2.99
C ILE A 259 0.62 -14.06 4.42
N THR A 260 1.74 -13.39 4.72
CA THR A 260 2.27 -13.31 6.08
C THR A 260 2.57 -11.85 6.42
N PRO A 261 1.73 -11.22 7.26
CA PRO A 261 1.96 -9.86 7.73
C PRO A 261 3.13 -9.73 8.72
N PRO A 262 3.79 -8.55 8.80
CA PRO A 262 4.94 -8.34 9.68
C PRO A 262 4.69 -8.63 11.17
N HIS A 263 3.53 -8.24 11.69
CA HIS A 263 3.19 -8.40 13.11
C HIS A 263 3.14 -9.87 13.57
N LEU A 264 2.75 -10.81 12.71
CA LEU A 264 2.74 -12.23 13.06
C LEU A 264 4.15 -12.79 13.20
N VAL A 265 5.06 -12.36 12.32
CA VAL A 265 6.47 -12.79 12.36
C VAL A 265 7.18 -12.13 13.53
N PHE A 266 6.89 -10.86 13.81
CA PHE A 266 7.44 -10.14 14.96
C PHE A 266 7.06 -10.82 16.28
N ASP A 267 5.77 -11.08 16.53
CA ASP A 267 5.31 -11.74 17.75
C ASP A 267 5.89 -13.16 17.91
N GLU A 268 6.03 -13.91 16.81
CA GLU A 268 6.66 -15.23 16.86
C GLU A 268 8.17 -15.12 17.14
N ALA A 269 8.85 -14.13 16.56
CA ALA A 269 10.27 -13.88 16.84
C ALA A 269 10.48 -13.54 18.31
N CYS A 270 9.62 -12.70 18.91
CA CYS A 270 9.62 -12.41 20.35
C CYS A 270 9.47 -13.71 21.17
N ARG A 271 8.48 -14.54 20.83
CA ARG A 271 8.22 -15.82 21.52
C ARG A 271 9.37 -16.82 21.39
N LEU A 272 10.10 -16.82 20.29
CA LEU A 272 11.28 -17.67 20.07
C LEU A 272 12.50 -17.11 20.81
N ALA A 273 12.72 -15.80 20.76
CA ALA A 273 13.78 -15.10 21.47
C ALA A 273 13.71 -15.37 22.98
N GLU A 274 12.52 -15.24 23.59
CA GLU A 274 12.30 -15.51 25.01
C GLU A 274 12.67 -16.96 25.40
N LYS A 275 12.32 -17.93 24.57
CA LYS A 275 12.70 -19.35 24.78
C LYS A 275 14.21 -19.58 24.75
N MET A 276 14.95 -18.69 24.11
CA MET A 276 16.41 -18.75 23.98
C MET A 276 17.12 -17.83 24.97
N GLY A 277 16.40 -17.21 25.91
CA GLY A 277 16.97 -16.32 26.92
C GLY A 277 17.42 -14.95 26.40
N VAL A 278 17.04 -14.59 25.16
CA VAL A 278 17.29 -13.27 24.57
C VAL A 278 15.99 -12.47 24.45
N ARG A 279 16.09 -11.17 24.18
CA ARG A 279 14.97 -10.26 24.02
C ARG A 279 15.01 -9.61 22.65
N VAL A 280 13.85 -9.47 22.03
CA VAL A 280 13.65 -8.54 20.91
C VAL A 280 13.57 -7.13 21.50
N THR A 281 14.40 -6.21 21.02
CA THR A 281 14.40 -4.80 21.46
C THR A 281 13.45 -3.94 20.63
N GLY A 282 13.26 -4.32 19.38
CA GLY A 282 12.36 -3.68 18.44
C GLY A 282 12.69 -4.15 17.02
N SER A 283 12.46 -3.29 16.05
CA SER A 283 12.70 -3.59 14.65
C SER A 283 13.05 -2.35 13.85
N GLU A 284 13.39 -2.60 12.59
CA GLU A 284 13.77 -1.58 11.63
C GLU A 284 13.14 -1.93 10.28
N LEU A 285 12.63 -0.90 9.60
CA LEU A 285 12.21 -1.00 8.21
C LEU A 285 13.33 -0.48 7.30
N VAL A 286 13.72 -1.31 6.34
CA VAL A 286 14.64 -0.93 5.26
C VAL A 286 13.79 -0.56 4.03
N GLY A 287 13.99 0.64 3.48
CA GLY A 287 13.15 1.16 2.40
C GLY A 287 11.76 1.63 2.86
N LEU A 288 10.74 1.31 2.06
CA LEU A 288 9.34 1.72 2.24
C LEU A 288 8.44 0.54 2.65
N ILE A 289 7.24 0.87 3.13
CA ILE A 289 6.20 -0.11 3.51
C ILE A 289 4.83 0.31 2.98
N PRO A 290 3.99 -0.64 2.51
CA PRO A 290 2.59 -0.38 2.21
C PRO A 290 1.81 -0.02 3.47
N LEU A 291 0.99 1.02 3.40
CA LEU A 291 0.13 1.49 4.48
C LEU A 291 -0.70 0.33 5.05
N GLU A 292 -1.29 -0.50 4.17
CA GLU A 292 -2.11 -1.63 4.58
C GLU A 292 -1.34 -2.62 5.49
N ALA A 293 -0.03 -2.80 5.31
CA ALA A 293 0.77 -3.66 6.19
C ALA A 293 0.79 -3.14 7.64
N LEU A 294 0.86 -1.81 7.80
CA LEU A 294 0.77 -1.15 9.10
C LEU A 294 -0.66 -1.12 9.62
N LEU A 295 -1.69 -0.93 8.78
CA LEU A 295 -3.08 -0.97 9.22
C LEU A 295 -3.47 -2.35 9.76
N MET A 296 -3.05 -3.42 9.09
CA MET A 296 -3.23 -4.79 9.58
C MET A 296 -2.57 -4.99 10.96
N ALA A 297 -1.33 -4.52 11.14
CA ALA A 297 -0.63 -4.59 12.42
C ALA A 297 -1.32 -3.76 13.52
N GLY A 298 -1.75 -2.54 13.20
CA GLY A 298 -2.45 -1.65 14.13
C GLY A 298 -3.76 -2.26 14.63
N ARG A 299 -4.56 -2.82 13.72
CA ARG A 299 -5.81 -3.52 14.07
C ARG A 299 -5.52 -4.74 14.95
N TYR A 300 -4.55 -5.57 14.55
CA TYR A 300 -4.13 -6.75 15.31
C TYR A 300 -3.75 -6.41 16.75
N TYR A 301 -2.88 -5.42 16.95
CA TYR A 301 -2.43 -5.07 18.30
C TYR A 301 -3.50 -4.36 19.13
N LEU A 302 -4.39 -3.57 18.54
CA LEU A 302 -5.54 -3.02 19.26
C LEU A 302 -6.48 -4.12 19.77
N GLU A 303 -6.79 -5.11 18.93
CA GLU A 303 -7.63 -6.23 19.35
C GLU A 303 -6.97 -7.05 20.46
N LYS A 304 -5.67 -7.31 20.35
CA LYS A 304 -4.89 -7.98 21.40
C LYS A 304 -4.89 -7.21 22.73
N GLN A 305 -5.02 -5.88 22.68
CA GLN A 305 -5.17 -5.00 23.84
C GLN A 305 -6.62 -4.88 24.35
N GLY A 306 -7.57 -5.62 23.76
CA GLY A 306 -9.00 -5.52 24.10
C GLY A 306 -9.64 -4.21 23.65
N LYS A 307 -9.04 -3.51 22.68
CA LYS A 307 -9.54 -2.26 22.10
C LYS A 307 -10.21 -2.51 20.76
N SER A 308 -10.99 -1.53 20.32
CA SER A 308 -11.63 -1.55 19.01
C SER A 308 -10.60 -1.32 17.90
N PRO A 309 -10.60 -2.10 16.81
CA PRO A 309 -9.79 -1.83 15.62
C PRO A 309 -10.39 -0.72 14.73
N GLY A 310 -11.59 -0.21 15.05
CA GLY A 310 -12.31 0.81 14.28
C GLY A 310 -11.92 2.25 14.65
N VAL A 311 -10.63 2.56 14.58
CA VAL A 311 -10.06 3.88 14.87
C VAL A 311 -9.50 4.54 13.61
N PRO A 312 -9.19 5.85 13.62
CA PRO A 312 -8.60 6.52 12.46
C PRO A 312 -7.28 5.90 12.01
N GLU A 313 -7.00 5.98 10.71
CA GLU A 313 -5.77 5.45 10.08
C GLU A 313 -4.48 5.85 10.81
N LYS A 314 -4.34 7.13 11.15
CA LYS A 314 -3.17 7.65 11.88
C LYS A 314 -2.96 6.95 13.23
N GLU A 315 -4.04 6.57 13.91
CA GLU A 315 -3.97 5.84 15.16
C GLU A 315 -3.54 4.38 14.94
N LEU A 316 -4.05 3.71 13.90
CA LEU A 316 -3.61 2.37 13.52
C LEU A 316 -2.11 2.36 13.20
N VAL A 317 -1.63 3.33 12.42
CA VAL A 317 -0.19 3.49 12.13
C VAL A 317 0.60 3.73 13.41
N ARG A 318 0.15 4.64 14.30
CA ARG A 318 0.81 4.90 15.58
C ARG A 318 0.95 3.64 16.42
N ILE A 319 -0.11 2.84 16.53
CA ILE A 319 -0.09 1.58 17.28
C ILE A 319 0.86 0.58 16.62
N ALA A 320 0.80 0.40 15.30
CA ALA A 320 1.69 -0.50 14.58
C ALA A 320 3.17 -0.15 14.80
N VAL A 321 3.53 1.13 14.63
CA VAL A 321 4.90 1.64 14.82
C VAL A 321 5.41 1.33 16.23
N ARG A 322 4.58 1.58 17.25
CA ARG A 322 4.95 1.34 18.66
C ARG A 322 5.04 -0.14 19.00
N SER A 323 4.07 -0.94 18.55
CA SER A 323 4.00 -2.37 18.90
C SER A 323 5.06 -3.21 18.20
N LEU A 324 5.44 -2.83 16.98
CA LEU A 324 6.55 -3.45 16.25
C LEU A 324 7.91 -2.90 16.66
N GLY A 325 7.95 -1.76 17.36
CA GLY A 325 9.20 -1.09 17.75
C GLY A 325 10.00 -0.63 16.54
N LEU A 326 9.35 -0.08 15.49
CA LEU A 326 10.01 0.30 14.22
C LEU A 326 11.06 1.41 14.36
N SER A 327 11.10 2.08 15.51
CA SER A 327 12.01 3.19 15.80
C SER A 327 13.18 2.79 16.72
N ASP A 328 13.55 1.51 16.77
CA ASP A 328 14.51 0.99 17.76
C ASP A 328 15.95 1.48 17.49
N VAL A 329 16.47 1.27 16.27
CA VAL A 329 17.83 1.67 15.88
C VAL A 329 17.86 2.95 15.04
N VAL A 330 16.79 3.24 14.30
CA VAL A 330 16.63 4.44 13.47
C VAL A 330 15.22 5.03 13.64
N PRO A 331 15.03 6.36 13.62
CA PRO A 331 13.69 6.94 13.71
C PRO A 331 12.77 6.51 12.55
N PHE A 332 11.56 6.04 12.86
CA PHE A 332 10.53 5.79 11.86
C PHE A 332 9.69 7.05 11.62
N ASP A 333 9.81 7.64 10.43
CA ASP A 333 8.93 8.71 9.97
C ASP A 333 7.87 8.15 9.00
N PRO A 334 6.59 8.03 9.41
CA PRO A 334 5.53 7.54 8.54
C PRO A 334 5.39 8.34 7.24
N ALA A 335 5.62 9.66 7.28
CA ALA A 335 5.46 10.52 6.11
C ALA A 335 6.52 10.25 5.03
N ARG A 336 7.63 9.59 5.37
CA ARG A 336 8.71 9.21 4.44
C ARG A 336 8.74 7.70 4.16
N LYS A 337 8.28 6.88 5.10
CA LYS A 337 8.39 5.41 5.03
C LYS A 337 7.16 4.73 4.44
N ILE A 338 5.99 5.37 4.46
CA ILE A 338 4.76 4.81 3.91
C ILE A 338 4.63 5.20 2.43
N ILE A 339 4.50 4.21 1.55
CA ILE A 339 4.48 4.46 0.09
C ILE A 339 3.26 5.28 -0.35
N GLU A 340 2.08 5.01 0.18
CA GLU A 340 0.85 5.75 -0.17
C GLU A 340 0.93 7.21 0.28
N TYR A 341 1.65 7.51 1.36
CA TYR A 341 1.88 8.88 1.82
C TYR A 341 2.88 9.64 0.92
N GLN A 342 3.64 8.95 0.06
CA GLN A 342 4.50 9.60 -0.93
C GLN A 342 3.69 10.23 -2.09
N PHE A 343 2.40 9.93 -2.16
CA PHE A 343 1.43 10.45 -3.13
C PHE A 343 0.30 11.20 -2.41
N PRO A 344 0.61 12.34 -1.77
CA PRO A 344 -0.43 13.15 -1.18
C PRO A 344 -1.50 13.49 -2.24
N PRO A 345 -2.81 13.42 -1.92
CA PRO A 345 -3.83 14.01 -2.77
C PRO A 345 -3.51 15.48 -3.10
N ASP A 346 -4.08 15.95 -4.21
CA ASP A 346 -3.93 17.29 -4.78
C ASP A 346 -3.99 18.40 -3.72
N ASP A 347 -3.13 19.42 -3.84
CA ASP A 347 -3.03 20.52 -2.88
C ASP A 347 -4.32 21.34 -2.79
N LYS A 348 -5.21 21.22 -3.78
CA LYS A 348 -6.56 21.82 -3.80
C LYS A 348 -7.63 20.99 -3.08
N SER A 349 -7.23 19.98 -2.30
CA SER A 349 -8.16 19.11 -1.56
C SER A 349 -8.82 19.87 -0.40
N LEU A 350 -10.14 19.94 -0.42
CA LEU A 350 -10.96 20.64 0.59
C LEU A 350 -10.85 19.98 1.95
N ILE A 351 -10.70 18.65 1.99
CA ILE A 351 -10.58 17.89 3.24
C ILE A 351 -9.26 18.12 4.00
N ARG A 352 -8.34 18.92 3.43
CA ARG A 352 -7.11 19.35 4.10
C ARG A 352 -7.22 20.72 4.76
N LEU A 353 -8.22 21.50 4.38
CA LEU A 353 -8.48 22.79 5.00
C LEU A 353 -8.83 22.61 6.48
N LYS A 354 -8.46 23.59 7.29
CA LYS A 354 -9.02 23.71 8.63
C LYS A 354 -10.51 24.05 8.53
N LEU A 355 -11.24 23.84 9.62
CA LEU A 355 -12.69 24.03 9.63
C LEU A 355 -13.11 25.49 9.36
N ASP A 356 -12.34 26.46 9.87
CA ASP A 356 -12.51 27.89 9.58
C ASP A 356 -12.22 28.18 8.11
N GLU A 357 -11.08 27.72 7.58
CA GLU A 357 -10.72 27.88 6.16
C GLU A 357 -11.76 27.27 5.21
N PHE A 358 -12.28 26.07 5.52
CA PHE A 358 -13.34 25.44 4.73
C PHE A 358 -14.66 26.22 4.79
N ALA A 359 -15.01 26.76 5.96
CA ALA A 359 -16.22 27.56 6.13
C ALA A 359 -16.13 28.91 5.38
N ASP A 360 -14.97 29.56 5.45
CA ASP A 360 -14.69 30.78 4.71
C ASP A 360 -14.80 30.51 3.21
N GLU A 361 -14.11 29.49 2.68
CA GLU A 361 -14.15 29.10 1.26
C GLU A 361 -15.58 28.79 0.78
N LEU A 362 -16.37 28.07 1.58
CA LEU A 362 -17.77 27.77 1.27
C LEU A 362 -18.67 29.02 1.18
N SER A 363 -18.27 30.12 1.83
CA SER A 363 -19.03 31.37 1.89
C SER A 363 -18.60 32.40 0.83
N MET A 364 -17.63 32.06 -0.02
CA MET A 364 -17.13 32.92 -1.10
C MET A 364 -18.04 32.90 -2.33
N ASP A 365 -17.74 33.77 -3.31
CA ASP A 365 -18.44 33.85 -4.60
C ASP A 365 -18.08 32.73 -5.59
N SER A 366 -17.47 31.64 -5.10
CA SER A 366 -17.15 30.44 -5.88
C SER A 366 -18.34 29.48 -5.97
N PRO A 367 -18.61 28.87 -7.13
CA PRO A 367 -19.69 27.90 -7.29
C PRO A 367 -19.39 26.51 -6.68
N ALA A 368 -18.15 26.24 -6.26
CA ALA A 368 -17.75 25.04 -5.53
C ALA A 368 -16.60 25.36 -4.56
N PRO A 369 -16.56 24.80 -3.34
CA PRO A 369 -17.45 23.77 -2.78
C PRO A 369 -18.89 24.24 -2.56
N GLY A 370 -19.84 23.30 -2.55
CA GLY A 370 -21.27 23.62 -2.42
C GLY A 370 -22.05 22.61 -1.57
N GLY A 371 -23.36 22.57 -1.78
CA GLY A 371 -24.26 21.73 -0.97
C GLY A 371 -23.96 20.23 -1.05
N GLY A 372 -23.42 19.73 -2.17
CA GLY A 372 -23.01 18.33 -2.31
C GLY A 372 -21.80 17.99 -1.42
N SER A 373 -20.76 18.83 -1.45
CA SER A 373 -19.61 18.77 -0.54
C SER A 373 -20.03 18.81 0.94
N VAL A 374 -20.93 19.72 1.33
CA VAL A 374 -21.43 19.80 2.72
C VAL A 374 -22.26 18.57 3.11
N ALA A 375 -23.10 18.06 2.21
CA ALA A 375 -23.86 16.84 2.48
C ALA A 375 -22.93 15.64 2.74
N ALA A 376 -21.89 15.48 1.94
CA ALA A 376 -20.86 14.46 2.16
C ALA A 376 -20.11 14.67 3.49
N LEU A 377 -19.75 15.91 3.84
CA LEU A 377 -19.13 16.26 5.12
C LEU A 377 -20.03 15.88 6.30
N CYS A 378 -21.32 16.22 6.28
CA CYS A 378 -22.28 15.79 7.31
C CYS A 378 -22.32 14.26 7.45
N GLY A 379 -22.25 13.54 6.33
CA GLY A 379 -22.17 12.09 6.34
C GLY A 379 -20.92 11.57 7.03
N SER A 380 -19.77 12.19 6.78
CA SER A 380 -18.51 11.82 7.45
C SER A 380 -18.57 12.06 8.96
N LEU A 381 -19.21 13.14 9.40
CA LEU A 381 -19.40 13.46 10.82
C LEU A 381 -20.36 12.48 11.50
N SER A 382 -21.43 12.08 10.82
CA SER A 382 -22.34 11.01 11.28
C SER A 382 -21.58 9.70 11.52
N ALA A 383 -20.72 9.32 10.57
CA ALA A 383 -19.88 8.13 10.70
C ALA A 383 -18.88 8.27 11.86
N ALA A 384 -18.23 9.43 11.99
CA ALA A 384 -17.27 9.69 13.07
C ALA A 384 -17.90 9.60 14.46
N LEU A 385 -19.09 10.19 14.67
CA LEU A 385 -19.83 10.09 15.93
C LEU A 385 -20.26 8.64 16.23
N SER A 386 -20.76 7.93 15.22
CA SER A 386 -21.11 6.51 15.36
C SER A 386 -19.90 5.66 15.77
N ALA A 387 -18.73 5.91 15.16
CA ALA A 387 -17.48 5.26 15.53
C ALA A 387 -17.03 5.63 16.94
N MET A 388 -17.17 6.89 17.35
CA MET A 388 -16.84 7.36 18.70
C MET A 388 -17.66 6.63 19.76
N VAL A 389 -18.99 6.58 19.62
CA VAL A 389 -19.88 5.87 20.57
C VAL A 389 -19.51 4.39 20.65
N ALA A 390 -19.27 3.76 19.50
CA ALA A 390 -18.83 2.36 19.45
C ALA A 390 -17.49 2.15 20.17
N ASN A 391 -16.50 3.03 19.95
CA ASN A 391 -15.19 2.95 20.59
C ASN A 391 -15.24 3.25 22.11
N LEU A 392 -16.12 4.13 22.56
CA LEU A 392 -16.37 4.36 24.00
C LEU A 392 -17.07 3.16 24.68
N THR A 393 -17.66 2.27 23.88
CA THR A 393 -18.35 1.06 24.37
C THR A 393 -17.40 -0.13 24.48
N VAL A 394 -16.52 -0.33 23.49
CA VAL A 394 -15.58 -1.46 23.47
C VAL A 394 -14.57 -1.33 24.62
N GLY A 395 -14.47 -2.39 25.44
CA GLY A 395 -13.60 -2.41 26.61
C GLY A 395 -14.20 -1.74 27.86
N LYS A 396 -15.44 -1.21 27.77
CA LYS A 396 -16.16 -0.68 28.93
C LYS A 396 -16.88 -1.82 29.66
N LYS A 397 -16.70 -1.87 30.99
CA LYS A 397 -17.39 -2.83 31.87
C LYS A 397 -18.91 -2.65 31.80
N GLY A 398 -19.64 -3.75 31.74
CA GLY A 398 -21.11 -3.78 31.61
C GLY A 398 -21.63 -3.74 30.17
N TYR A 399 -20.74 -3.65 29.18
CA TYR A 399 -21.09 -3.63 27.75
C TYR A 399 -20.46 -4.80 26.98
N GLU A 400 -19.96 -5.83 27.67
CA GLU A 400 -19.22 -6.95 27.10
C GLU A 400 -19.99 -7.65 25.97
N ALA A 401 -21.30 -7.85 26.15
CA ALA A 401 -22.19 -8.44 25.15
C ALA A 401 -22.33 -7.58 23.86
N ALA A 402 -22.02 -6.29 23.94
CA ALA A 402 -22.08 -5.37 22.80
C ALA A 402 -20.73 -5.21 22.09
N TRP A 403 -19.61 -5.66 22.68
CA TRP A 403 -18.27 -5.36 22.18
C TRP A 403 -18.05 -5.77 20.73
N ASP A 404 -18.35 -7.02 20.37
CA ASP A 404 -18.10 -7.49 19.00
C ASP A 404 -18.96 -6.76 17.97
N ARG A 405 -20.21 -6.43 18.33
CA ARG A 405 -21.06 -5.62 17.46
C ARG A 405 -20.53 -4.20 17.32
N MET A 406 -20.09 -3.58 18.41
CA MET A 406 -19.53 -2.22 18.38
C MET A 406 -18.19 -2.15 17.63
N LYS A 407 -17.35 -3.20 17.68
CA LYS A 407 -16.17 -3.29 16.80
C LYS A 407 -16.57 -3.26 15.33
N GLN A 408 -17.59 -4.02 14.93
CA GLN A 408 -18.10 -4.01 13.55
C GLN A 408 -18.66 -2.63 13.15
N VAL A 409 -19.43 -1.99 14.04
CA VAL A 409 -19.94 -0.62 13.82
C VAL A 409 -18.79 0.35 13.63
N ALA A 410 -17.78 0.32 14.51
CA ALA A 410 -16.62 1.21 14.44
C ALA A 410 -15.81 1.00 13.15
N LEU A 411 -15.57 -0.25 12.75
CA LEU A 411 -14.88 -0.57 11.49
C LEU A 411 -15.64 -0.04 10.27
N ARG A 412 -16.95 -0.29 10.21
CA ARG A 412 -17.76 0.16 9.07
C ARG A 412 -17.89 1.67 9.04
N ALA A 413 -18.05 2.30 10.20
CA ALA A 413 -18.12 3.74 10.35
C ALA A 413 -16.82 4.43 9.91
N GLN A 414 -15.63 3.92 10.27
CA GLN A 414 -14.37 4.47 9.76
C GLN A 414 -14.29 4.41 8.23
N LYS A 415 -14.67 3.28 7.63
CA LYS A 415 -14.68 3.13 6.17
C LYS A 415 -15.63 4.14 5.50
N LEU A 416 -16.86 4.29 6.00
CA LEU A 416 -17.81 5.27 5.47
C LEU A 416 -17.33 6.70 5.67
N LYS A 417 -16.72 7.01 6.82
CA LYS A 417 -16.13 8.31 7.12
C LYS A 417 -15.08 8.68 6.07
N ASP A 418 -14.13 7.78 5.77
CA ASP A 418 -13.08 8.03 4.78
C ASP A 418 -13.65 8.14 3.35
N GLU A 419 -14.60 7.28 2.97
CA GLU A 419 -15.30 7.34 1.68
C GLU A 419 -16.08 8.66 1.48
N LEU A 420 -16.71 9.17 2.55
CA LEU A 420 -17.50 10.40 2.52
C LEU A 420 -16.63 11.65 2.55
N LEU A 421 -15.49 11.63 3.25
CA LEU A 421 -14.49 12.69 3.13
C LEU A 421 -13.98 12.78 1.69
N GLN A 422 -13.64 11.66 1.04
CA GLN A 422 -13.26 11.67 -0.38
C GLN A 422 -14.38 12.20 -1.30
N ALA A 423 -15.64 11.98 -0.93
CA ALA A 423 -16.79 12.48 -1.68
C ALA A 423 -16.92 14.02 -1.62
N VAL A 424 -16.41 14.68 -0.57
CA VAL A 424 -16.37 16.15 -0.47
C VAL A 424 -15.61 16.76 -1.65
N ASP A 425 -14.40 16.26 -1.92
CA ASP A 425 -13.59 16.69 -3.05
C ASP A 425 -14.15 16.19 -4.38
N LEU A 426 -14.74 14.99 -4.39
CA LEU A 426 -15.29 14.38 -5.61
C LEU A 426 -16.44 15.22 -6.17
N ASP A 427 -17.27 15.79 -5.30
CA ASP A 427 -18.37 16.69 -5.68
C ASP A 427 -17.83 17.91 -6.44
N THR A 428 -16.83 18.59 -5.86
CA THR A 428 -16.17 19.75 -6.49
C THR A 428 -15.49 19.37 -7.81
N ARG A 429 -14.80 18.23 -7.87
CA ARG A 429 -14.19 17.73 -9.13
C ARG A 429 -15.24 17.41 -10.19
N ALA A 430 -16.36 16.81 -9.81
CA ALA A 430 -17.43 16.50 -10.75
C ALA A 430 -18.09 17.78 -11.29
N PHE A 431 -18.29 18.78 -10.44
CA PHE A 431 -18.76 20.10 -10.88
C PHE A 431 -17.78 20.76 -11.86
N ASN A 432 -16.48 20.77 -11.55
CA ASN A 432 -15.46 21.34 -12.43
C ASN A 432 -15.42 20.67 -13.80
N ARG A 433 -15.59 19.33 -13.87
CA ARG A 433 -15.69 18.61 -15.15
C ARG A 433 -16.89 19.04 -15.98
N VAL A 434 -18.04 19.30 -15.37
CA VAL A 434 -19.21 19.83 -16.06
C VAL A 434 -18.88 21.21 -16.65
N MET A 435 -18.23 22.09 -15.88
CA MET A 435 -17.82 23.41 -16.35
C MET A 435 -16.77 23.35 -17.48
N GLU A 436 -15.81 22.42 -17.39
CA GLU A 436 -14.84 22.15 -18.46
C GLU A 436 -15.53 21.67 -19.74
N ALA A 437 -16.49 20.75 -19.63
CA ALA A 437 -17.27 20.28 -20.78
C ALA A 437 -18.05 21.42 -21.44
N PHE A 438 -18.59 22.37 -20.67
CA PHE A 438 -19.24 23.55 -21.22
C PHE A 438 -18.30 24.49 -21.98
N ARG A 439 -17.00 24.50 -21.64
CA ARG A 439 -15.95 25.31 -22.29
C ARG A 439 -15.39 24.70 -23.57
N LEU A 440 -15.72 23.44 -23.90
CA LEU A 440 -15.26 22.82 -25.14
C LEU A 440 -15.66 23.64 -26.38
N PRO A 441 -14.84 23.62 -27.45
CA PRO A 441 -15.15 24.32 -28.70
C PRO A 441 -16.50 23.92 -29.29
N ARG A 442 -17.08 24.84 -30.07
CA ARG A 442 -18.41 24.67 -30.69
C ARG A 442 -18.47 25.22 -32.12
N THR A 443 -17.32 25.25 -32.79
CA THR A 443 -17.18 25.90 -34.11
C THR A 443 -17.47 24.97 -35.28
N THR A 444 -17.28 23.66 -35.12
CA THR A 444 -17.61 22.66 -36.15
C THR A 444 -18.74 21.73 -35.68
N GLU A 445 -19.44 21.07 -36.61
CA GLU A 445 -20.48 20.08 -36.26
C GLU A 445 -19.94 18.90 -35.46
N GLU A 446 -18.68 18.51 -35.71
CA GLU A 446 -17.98 17.48 -34.94
C GLU A 446 -17.75 17.94 -33.49
N GLN A 447 -17.20 19.15 -33.30
CA GLN A 447 -17.00 19.72 -31.98
C GLN A 447 -18.31 19.92 -31.20
N VAL A 448 -19.39 20.32 -31.88
CA VAL A 448 -20.71 20.42 -31.23
C VAL A 448 -21.16 19.06 -30.70
N ARG A 449 -21.02 17.99 -31.50
CA ARG A 449 -21.37 16.63 -31.08
C ARG A 449 -20.52 16.13 -29.91
N GLU A 450 -19.20 16.31 -29.99
CA GLU A 450 -18.28 15.93 -28.91
C GLU A 450 -18.57 16.70 -27.62
N ARG A 451 -18.81 18.00 -27.73
CA ARG A 451 -19.18 18.87 -26.61
C ARG A 451 -20.48 18.42 -25.96
N GLU A 452 -21.53 18.15 -26.74
CA GLU A 452 -22.80 17.68 -26.20
C GLU A 452 -22.65 16.32 -25.50
N ALA A 453 -21.90 15.39 -26.09
CA ALA A 453 -21.62 14.09 -25.47
C ALA A 453 -20.83 14.24 -24.16
N ALA A 454 -19.82 15.12 -24.13
CA ALA A 454 -19.04 15.41 -22.94
C ALA A 454 -19.89 16.04 -21.83
N ILE A 455 -20.78 16.99 -22.15
CA ILE A 455 -21.69 17.61 -21.17
C ILE A 455 -22.66 16.56 -20.61
N GLU A 456 -23.28 15.75 -21.47
CA GLU A 456 -24.20 14.69 -21.05
C GLU A 456 -23.50 13.70 -20.10
N GLN A 457 -22.29 13.27 -20.46
CA GLN A 457 -21.51 12.34 -19.64
C GLN A 457 -21.08 12.97 -18.31
N ALA A 458 -20.59 14.21 -18.32
CA ALA A 458 -20.20 14.93 -17.11
C ALA A 458 -21.40 15.14 -16.16
N ASN A 459 -22.58 15.47 -16.69
CA ASN A 459 -23.80 15.61 -15.88
C ASN A 459 -24.25 14.27 -15.27
N LYS A 460 -24.12 13.16 -16.02
CA LYS A 460 -24.37 11.81 -15.46
C LYS A 460 -23.41 11.50 -14.32
N GLU A 461 -22.10 11.72 -14.51
CA GLU A 461 -21.10 11.53 -13.46
C GLU A 461 -21.37 12.39 -12.23
N ALA A 462 -21.64 13.68 -12.42
CA ALA A 462 -21.99 14.62 -11.35
C ALA A 462 -23.29 14.25 -10.62
N THR A 463 -24.22 13.56 -11.27
CA THR A 463 -25.44 13.04 -10.62
C THR A 463 -25.18 11.76 -9.82
N LEU A 464 -24.24 10.91 -10.25
CA LEU A 464 -23.92 9.65 -9.59
C LEU A 464 -23.17 9.85 -8.27
N VAL A 465 -22.39 10.92 -8.14
CA VAL A 465 -21.69 11.27 -6.88
C VAL A 465 -22.67 11.45 -5.71
N PRO A 466 -23.63 12.40 -5.74
CA PRO A 466 -24.60 12.56 -4.66
C PRO A 466 -25.55 11.37 -4.53
N LEU A 467 -25.85 10.62 -5.61
CA LEU A 467 -26.60 9.37 -5.48
C LEU A 467 -25.84 8.35 -4.60
N SER A 468 -24.53 8.22 -4.79
CA SER A 468 -23.70 7.35 -3.96
C SER A 468 -23.60 7.82 -2.51
N VAL A 469 -23.58 9.13 -2.27
CA VAL A 469 -23.66 9.71 -0.92
C VAL A 469 -24.99 9.38 -0.25
N LEU A 470 -26.11 9.52 -0.96
CA LEU A 470 -27.44 9.17 -0.47
C LEU A 470 -27.57 7.67 -0.14
N GLU A 471 -26.94 6.79 -0.92
CA GLU A 471 -26.88 5.35 -0.60
C GLU A 471 -26.18 5.09 0.73
N LYS A 472 -25.04 5.74 0.96
CA LYS A 472 -24.29 5.65 2.22
C LYS A 472 -25.07 6.24 3.40
N ALA A 473 -25.86 7.29 3.19
CA ALA A 473 -26.67 7.92 4.24
C ALA A 473 -27.66 6.95 4.91
N VAL A 474 -28.24 6.01 4.15
CA VAL A 474 -29.12 4.97 4.71
C VAL A 474 -28.35 4.10 5.70
N GLU A 475 -27.13 3.71 5.35
CA GLU A 475 -26.27 2.90 6.21
C GLU A 475 -25.79 3.69 7.44
N LEU A 476 -25.48 4.98 7.28
CA LEU A 476 -25.15 5.86 8.41
C LEU A 476 -26.26 5.90 9.47
N ALA A 477 -27.53 6.01 9.03
CA ALA A 477 -28.66 5.98 9.95
C ALA A 477 -28.82 4.62 10.66
N GLU A 478 -28.44 3.51 10.02
CA GLU A 478 -28.41 2.19 10.64
C GLU A 478 -27.30 2.10 11.71
N LEU A 479 -26.09 2.58 11.40
CA LEU A 479 -24.97 2.61 12.36
C LEU A 479 -25.28 3.50 13.57
N ALA A 480 -25.88 4.67 13.35
CA ALA A 480 -26.32 5.57 14.41
C ALA A 480 -27.37 4.90 15.33
N TYR A 481 -28.35 4.18 14.74
CA TYR A 481 -29.33 3.40 15.50
C TYR A 481 -28.68 2.31 16.36
N GLU A 482 -27.69 1.60 15.82
CA GLU A 482 -26.99 0.56 16.57
C GLU A 482 -26.13 1.13 17.69
N ALA A 483 -25.44 2.24 17.44
CA ALA A 483 -24.69 2.98 18.44
C ALA A 483 -25.61 3.46 19.58
N ALA A 484 -26.79 3.99 19.27
CA ALA A 484 -27.75 4.42 20.30
C ALA A 484 -28.33 3.23 21.09
N SER A 485 -28.68 2.14 20.41
CA SER A 485 -29.42 1.03 21.02
C SER A 485 -28.55 0.09 21.87
N ARG A 486 -27.26 -0.04 21.54
CA ARG A 486 -26.36 -1.01 22.18
C ARG A 486 -25.07 -0.39 22.69
N GLY A 487 -24.77 0.83 22.27
CA GLY A 487 -23.59 1.56 22.69
C GLY A 487 -23.74 2.14 24.09
N ASN A 488 -22.66 2.79 24.52
CA ASN A 488 -22.55 3.46 25.79
C ASN A 488 -23.68 4.49 25.97
N GLN A 489 -24.57 4.24 26.94
CA GLN A 489 -25.75 5.07 27.20
C GLN A 489 -25.39 6.51 27.59
N ASN A 490 -24.22 6.75 28.17
CA ASN A 490 -23.73 8.09 28.48
C ASN A 490 -23.39 8.92 27.23
N SER A 491 -23.35 8.29 26.05
CA SER A 491 -23.07 8.90 24.76
C SER A 491 -24.23 8.70 23.77
N VAL A 492 -25.44 8.46 24.29
CA VAL A 492 -26.63 8.26 23.45
C VAL A 492 -26.98 9.52 22.66
N SER A 493 -26.76 10.71 23.24
CA SER A 493 -26.93 12.00 22.56
C SER A 493 -26.04 12.11 21.32
N ASP A 494 -24.79 11.64 21.40
CA ASP A 494 -23.85 11.63 20.27
C ASP A 494 -24.36 10.75 19.12
N ALA A 495 -24.97 9.60 19.44
CA ALA A 495 -25.61 8.73 18.46
C ALA A 495 -26.89 9.37 17.85
N GLY A 496 -27.64 10.15 18.63
CA GLY A 496 -28.75 10.95 18.14
C GLY A 496 -28.31 12.01 17.12
N VAL A 497 -27.25 12.76 17.45
CA VAL A 497 -26.65 13.75 16.53
C VAL A 497 -26.10 13.06 15.27
N ALA A 498 -25.51 11.87 15.41
CA ALA A 498 -25.09 11.07 14.26
C ALA A 498 -26.27 10.78 13.30
N GLY A 499 -27.46 10.48 13.83
CA GLY A 499 -28.68 10.31 13.05
C GLY A 499 -29.11 11.60 12.32
N LEU A 500 -29.09 12.75 13.01
CA LEU A 500 -29.44 14.04 12.40
C LEU A 500 -28.46 14.43 11.29
N ALA A 501 -27.17 14.17 11.49
CA ALA A 501 -26.14 14.36 10.47
C ALA A 501 -26.34 13.41 9.27
N ALA A 502 -26.74 12.15 9.50
CA ALA A 502 -27.10 11.23 8.43
C ALA A 502 -28.33 11.72 7.63
N ARG A 503 -29.32 12.32 8.30
CA ARG A 503 -30.48 12.93 7.65
C ARG A 503 -30.07 14.07 6.73
N SER A 504 -29.25 14.99 7.25
CA SER A 504 -28.75 16.14 6.49
C SER A 504 -27.92 15.71 5.28
N CYS A 505 -27.07 14.69 5.47
CA CYS A 505 -26.33 14.03 4.39
C CYS A 505 -27.26 13.49 3.30
N GLY A 506 -28.24 12.66 3.67
CA GLY A 506 -29.13 12.04 2.68
C GLY A 506 -30.05 13.01 1.97
N LEU A 507 -30.71 13.92 2.69
CA LEU A 507 -31.61 14.91 2.07
C LEU A 507 -30.84 15.94 1.24
N GLY A 508 -29.67 16.39 1.71
CA GLY A 508 -28.79 17.26 0.94
C GLY A 508 -28.30 16.59 -0.36
N ALA A 509 -27.88 15.32 -0.27
CA ALA A 509 -27.51 14.53 -1.44
C ALA A 509 -28.69 14.35 -2.41
N PHE A 510 -29.90 14.12 -1.90
CA PHE A 510 -31.11 14.03 -2.73
C PHE A 510 -31.40 15.31 -3.50
N TYR A 511 -31.22 16.49 -2.88
CA TYR A 511 -31.37 17.78 -3.59
C TYR A 511 -30.35 17.92 -4.72
N ASN A 512 -29.09 17.54 -4.48
CA ASN A 512 -28.04 17.58 -5.50
C ASN A 512 -28.31 16.59 -6.66
N VAL A 513 -28.86 15.41 -6.38
CA VAL A 513 -29.35 14.52 -7.45
C VAL A 513 -30.44 15.23 -8.27
N ARG A 514 -31.44 15.83 -7.61
CA ARG A 514 -32.59 16.43 -8.29
C ARG A 514 -32.25 17.64 -9.15
N ILE A 515 -31.31 18.48 -8.73
CA ILE A 515 -30.92 19.67 -9.49
C ILE A 515 -30.07 19.32 -10.73
N ASN A 516 -29.35 18.20 -10.70
CA ASN A 516 -28.53 17.76 -11.84
C ASN A 516 -29.36 17.05 -12.93
N LEU A 517 -30.46 16.39 -12.56
CA LEU A 517 -31.29 15.61 -13.49
C LEU A 517 -31.82 16.41 -14.71
N PRO A 518 -32.31 17.66 -14.58
CA PRO A 518 -32.72 18.47 -15.73
C PRO A 518 -31.63 18.67 -16.80
N GLY A 519 -30.35 18.62 -16.42
CA GLY A 519 -29.21 18.76 -17.33
C GLY A 519 -28.89 17.52 -18.17
N ILE A 520 -29.66 16.43 -18.02
CA ILE A 520 -29.42 15.14 -18.68
C ILE A 520 -30.52 14.88 -19.73
N LYS A 521 -30.13 14.55 -20.97
CA LYS A 521 -31.06 14.23 -22.08
C LYS A 521 -31.61 12.80 -21.95
N ASP A 522 -30.82 11.85 -21.44
CA ASP A 522 -31.22 10.44 -21.27
C ASP A 522 -32.38 10.25 -20.27
N GLU A 523 -33.62 10.16 -20.79
CA GLU A 523 -34.84 9.95 -20.01
C GLU A 523 -34.85 8.65 -19.19
N LYS A 524 -34.23 7.59 -19.70
CA LYS A 524 -34.17 6.30 -19.00
C LYS A 524 -33.28 6.42 -17.78
N PHE A 525 -32.12 7.07 -17.92
CA PHE A 525 -31.24 7.39 -16.80
C PHE A 525 -31.97 8.26 -15.76
N LYS A 526 -32.64 9.34 -16.20
CA LYS A 526 -33.35 10.25 -15.29
C LYS A 526 -34.39 9.55 -14.44
N LYS A 527 -35.30 8.80 -15.08
CA LYS A 527 -36.38 8.07 -14.38
C LYS A 527 -35.82 7.02 -13.42
N LYS A 528 -34.81 6.25 -13.86
CA LYS A 528 -34.16 5.23 -13.01
C LYS A 528 -33.50 5.86 -11.79
N THR A 529 -32.72 6.91 -11.99
CA THR A 529 -31.97 7.59 -10.92
C THR A 529 -32.91 8.28 -9.93
N LEU A 530 -33.94 8.98 -10.40
CA LEU A 530 -34.93 9.62 -9.53
C LEU A 530 -35.72 8.61 -8.70
N ALA A 531 -36.18 7.51 -9.32
CA ALA A 531 -36.90 6.45 -8.61
C ALA A 531 -36.02 5.80 -7.54
N ARG A 532 -34.74 5.52 -7.86
CA ARG A 532 -33.77 4.99 -6.90
C ARG A 532 -33.54 5.96 -5.74
N ALA A 533 -33.31 7.23 -6.04
CA ALA A 533 -33.09 8.25 -5.02
C ALA A 533 -34.30 8.40 -4.08
N GLY A 534 -35.53 8.43 -4.61
CA GLY A 534 -36.75 8.46 -3.81
C GLY A 534 -36.93 7.23 -2.91
N GLN A 535 -36.59 6.03 -3.41
CA GLN A 535 -36.59 4.81 -2.59
C GLN A 535 -35.58 4.89 -1.44
N LEU A 536 -34.39 5.43 -1.69
CA LEU A 536 -33.36 5.60 -0.66
C LEU A 536 -33.78 6.60 0.41
N VAL A 537 -34.36 7.75 0.03
CA VAL A 537 -34.91 8.72 1.00
C VAL A 537 -35.98 8.07 1.88
N LYS A 538 -36.90 7.30 1.30
CA LYS A 538 -37.92 6.58 2.08
C LYS A 538 -37.29 5.59 3.06
N LYS A 539 -36.24 4.87 2.65
CA LYS A 539 -35.49 3.95 3.54
C LYS A 539 -34.80 4.71 4.67
N LEU A 540 -34.09 5.80 4.34
CA LEU A 540 -33.40 6.66 5.30
C LEU A 540 -34.36 7.17 6.37
N GLU A 541 -35.45 7.82 5.96
CA GLU A 541 -36.46 8.36 6.89
C GLU A 541 -37.08 7.27 7.77
N ASN A 542 -37.31 6.06 7.24
CA ASN A 542 -37.80 4.94 8.04
C ASN A 542 -36.78 4.46 9.09
N ARG A 543 -35.47 4.54 8.82
CA ARG A 543 -34.42 4.23 9.80
C ARG A 543 -34.33 5.32 10.87
N LEU A 544 -34.34 6.58 10.44
CA LEU A 544 -34.28 7.73 11.33
C LEU A 544 -35.47 7.76 12.29
N LYS A 545 -36.69 7.47 11.84
CA LYS A 545 -37.87 7.35 12.72
C LYS A 545 -37.71 6.31 13.83
N LYS A 546 -36.95 5.24 13.60
CA LYS A 546 -36.66 4.24 14.64
C LYS A 546 -35.66 4.79 15.66
N LEU A 547 -34.66 5.51 15.19
CA LEU A 547 -33.69 6.20 16.04
C LEU A 547 -34.35 7.31 16.85
N GLU A 548 -35.18 8.17 16.26
CA GLU A 548 -35.91 9.24 16.95
C GLU A 548 -36.75 8.68 18.10
N LYS A 549 -37.54 7.62 17.85
CA LYS A 549 -38.31 6.94 18.91
C LYS A 549 -37.44 6.34 20.02
N LEU A 550 -36.24 5.88 19.68
CA LEU A 550 -35.28 5.38 20.66
C LEU A 550 -34.71 6.55 21.48
N MET A 551 -34.36 7.65 20.83
CA MET A 551 -33.84 8.86 21.47
C MET A 551 -34.86 9.47 22.44
N GLU A 552 -36.13 9.56 22.05
CA GLU A 552 -37.22 10.00 22.94
C GLU A 552 -37.28 9.12 24.20
N ARG A 553 -37.18 7.79 24.06
CA ARG A 553 -37.19 6.90 25.23
C ARG A 553 -35.93 7.03 26.09
N SER A 554 -34.78 7.26 25.48
CA SER A 554 -33.49 7.29 26.15
C SER A 554 -33.19 8.64 26.82
N LEU A 555 -33.78 9.73 26.36
CA LEU A 555 -33.54 11.09 26.86
C LEU A 555 -34.61 11.60 27.85
N GLY A 556 -35.72 10.87 27.98
CA GLY A 556 -36.87 11.29 28.80
C GLY A 556 -37.78 12.24 28.06
#